data_AF-A0A961KJ41-F1
#
_entry.id   AF-A0A961KJ41-F1
#
_cell.length_a   1.000
_cell.length_b   1.000
_cell.length_c   1.000
_cell.angle_alpha   90.00
_cell.angle_beta   90.00
_cell.angle_gamma   90.00
#
_symmetry.space_group_name_H-M   'P 1'
#
loop_
_entity.id
_entity.type
_entity.pdbx_description
1 polymer ?
#
loop_
_entity_poly.entity_id
_entity_poly.type
_entity_poly.pdbx_seq_one_letter_code
_entity_poly.pdbx_strand_id
1 'polypeptide(L)'
;MDDLRPDRARPEIWRAFAQGARGPEVAGLGGIRDRSCLALTYARMRSDPGFRESAHRFLRTFDRRFSAFETQASDGEIAQFAETRSARAFMLLGRVTGMFGVRL
;
A
#
# COMPACT_ATOMS: atom_id res chain seq x y z
N MET A 1 -4.12 -11.58 -7.22
CA MET A 1 -3.52 -10.23 -7.06
C MET A 1 -3.89 -9.36 -8.24
N ASP A 2 -3.87 -9.91 -9.44
CA ASP A 2 -4.30 -9.25 -10.68
C ASP A 2 -5.79 -8.90 -10.71
N ASP A 3 -6.64 -9.64 -9.99
CA ASP A 3 -8.09 -9.38 -9.88
C ASP A 3 -8.44 -8.20 -8.97
N LEU A 4 -7.52 -7.73 -8.14
CA LEU A 4 -7.76 -6.57 -7.27
C LEU A 4 -7.91 -5.33 -8.11
N ARG A 5 -9.01 -4.58 -7.96
CA ARG A 5 -9.20 -3.28 -8.64
C ARG A 5 -9.06 -2.14 -7.62
N PRO A 6 -7.86 -1.58 -7.41
CA PRO A 6 -7.67 -0.47 -6.49
C PRO A 6 -8.30 0.81 -7.04
N ASP A 7 -8.88 1.61 -6.15
CA ASP A 7 -9.10 3.02 -6.43
C ASP A 7 -7.75 3.72 -6.55
N ARG A 8 -7.51 4.35 -7.69
CA ARG A 8 -6.23 4.99 -8.00
C ARG A 8 -6.04 6.24 -7.14
N ALA A 9 -5.01 6.22 -6.30
CA ALA A 9 -4.52 7.43 -5.67
C ALA A 9 -3.83 8.31 -6.70
N ARG A 10 -4.04 9.63 -6.61
CA ARG A 10 -3.34 10.58 -7.46
C ARG A 10 -1.83 10.59 -7.11
N PRO A 11 -0.92 10.86 -8.07
CA PRO A 11 0.53 10.85 -7.83
C PRO A 11 0.97 11.69 -6.64
N GLU A 12 0.33 12.83 -6.37
CA GLU A 12 0.71 13.68 -5.22
C GLU A 12 0.48 13.01 -3.85
N ILE A 13 -0.48 12.09 -3.73
CA ILE A 13 -0.71 11.33 -2.49
C ILE A 13 0.44 10.34 -2.26
N TRP A 14 0.91 9.72 -3.34
CA TRP A 14 2.10 8.87 -3.29
C TRP A 14 3.35 9.67 -2.91
N ARG A 15 3.53 10.87 -3.48
CA ARG A 15 4.64 11.76 -3.12
C ARG A 15 4.59 12.17 -1.65
N ALA A 16 3.43 12.59 -1.17
CA ALA A 16 3.24 12.93 0.24
C ALA A 16 3.65 11.75 1.15
N PHE A 17 3.22 10.53 0.81
CA PHE A 17 3.64 9.33 1.52
C PHE A 17 5.16 9.10 1.50
N ALA A 18 5.80 9.22 0.34
CA ALA A 18 7.26 9.08 0.19
C ALA A 18 8.04 10.11 1.02
N GLN A 19 7.47 11.31 1.20
CA GLN A 19 7.98 12.41 2.00
C GLN A 19 7.64 12.31 3.49
N GLY A 20 6.98 11.22 3.91
CA GLY A 20 6.74 10.90 5.32
C GLY A 20 5.35 11.27 5.82
N ALA A 21 4.43 11.75 4.97
CA ALA A 21 3.03 11.96 5.37
C ALA A 21 2.37 10.64 5.81
N ARG A 22 1.54 10.70 6.85
CA ARG A 22 0.85 9.54 7.44
C ARG A 22 -0.58 9.92 7.82
N GLY A 23 -1.43 8.92 8.04
CA GLY A 23 -2.81 9.14 8.44
C GLY A 23 -3.69 9.72 7.31
N PRO A 24 -4.62 10.65 7.60
CA PRO A 24 -5.63 11.12 6.64
C PRO A 24 -5.07 11.64 5.32
N GLU A 25 -3.91 12.28 5.33
CA GLU A 25 -3.26 12.86 4.15
C GLU A 25 -2.93 11.80 3.08
N VAL A 26 -2.62 10.57 3.52
CA VAL A 26 -2.27 9.44 2.65
C VAL A 26 -3.36 8.38 2.61
N ALA A 27 -4.55 8.67 3.15
CA ALA A 27 -5.68 7.72 3.20
C ALA A 27 -6.08 7.22 1.80
N GLY A 28 -5.85 8.02 0.75
CA GLY A 28 -6.07 7.66 -0.64
C GLY A 28 -5.25 6.45 -1.12
N LEU A 29 -4.11 6.14 -0.48
CA LEU A 29 -3.32 4.94 -0.80
C LEU A 29 -4.01 3.64 -0.38
N GLY A 30 -5.00 3.70 0.51
CA GLY A 30 -5.83 2.56 0.89
C GLY A 30 -6.85 2.16 -0.18
N GLY A 31 -6.51 2.19 -1.47
CA GLY A 31 -7.44 2.02 -2.59
C GLY A 31 -8.08 0.63 -2.72
N ILE A 32 -7.60 -0.38 -1.99
CA ILE A 32 -8.19 -1.72 -2.01
C ILE A 32 -9.43 -1.76 -1.10
N ARG A 33 -10.61 -1.92 -1.70
CA ARG A 33 -11.91 -1.96 -1.00
C ARG A 33 -12.59 -3.33 -1.00
N ASP A 34 -12.00 -4.33 -1.65
CA ASP A 34 -12.55 -5.69 -1.69
C ASP A 34 -12.58 -6.31 -0.29
N ARG A 35 -13.80 -6.46 0.26
CA ARG A 35 -14.02 -6.91 1.64
C ARG A 35 -13.49 -8.33 1.89
N SER A 36 -13.65 -9.22 0.92
CA SER A 36 -13.20 -10.61 1.03
C SER A 36 -11.68 -10.70 1.10
N CYS A 37 -10.98 -9.98 0.22
CA CYS A 37 -9.52 -9.90 0.22
C CYS A 37 -8.99 -9.29 1.52
N LEU A 38 -9.63 -8.23 2.03
CA LEU A 38 -9.26 -7.61 3.30
C LEU A 38 -9.46 -8.57 4.47
N ALA A 39 -10.60 -9.25 4.55
CA ALA A 39 -10.91 -10.21 5.61
C ALA A 39 -9.97 -11.41 5.60
N LEU A 40 -9.71 -12.00 4.44
CA LEU A 40 -8.79 -13.13 4.29
C LEU A 40 -7.36 -12.75 4.67
N THR A 41 -6.91 -11.58 4.21
CA THR A 41 -5.56 -11.07 4.55
C THR A 41 -5.44 -10.77 6.04
N TYR A 42 -6.46 -10.15 6.65
CA TYR A 42 -6.49 -9.90 8.09
C TYR A 42 -6.46 -11.21 8.89
N ALA A 43 -7.29 -12.19 8.53
CA ALA A 43 -7.30 -13.51 9.17
C ALA A 43 -5.93 -14.19 9.08
N ARG A 44 -5.29 -14.14 7.90
CA ARG A 44 -3.95 -14.69 7.66
C ARG A 44 -2.87 -14.00 8.48
N MET A 45 -2.92 -12.67 8.58
CA MET A 45 -2.02 -11.88 9.44
C MET A 45 -2.14 -12.26 10.91
N ARG A 46 -3.34 -12.63 11.37
CA ARG A 46 -3.59 -13.04 12.75
C ARG A 46 -3.13 -14.48 13.01
N SER A 47 -3.42 -15.40 12.09
CA SER A 47 -3.22 -16.84 12.27
C SER A 47 -1.81 -17.33 11.97
N ASP A 48 -1.03 -16.63 11.14
CA ASP A 48 0.32 -17.03 10.74
C ASP A 48 1.36 -15.95 11.08
N PRO A 49 2.19 -16.16 12.12
CA PRO A 49 3.26 -15.25 12.50
C PRO A 49 4.31 -15.01 11.40
N GLY A 50 4.66 -16.03 10.61
CA GLY A 50 5.66 -15.91 9.54
C GLY A 50 5.16 -15.07 8.37
N PHE A 51 3.87 -15.18 8.03
CA PHE A 51 3.23 -14.28 7.06
C PHE A 51 3.19 -12.85 7.58
N ARG A 52 2.82 -12.65 8.86
CA ARG A 52 2.81 -11.33 9.49
C ARG A 52 4.19 -10.68 9.47
N GLU A 53 5.24 -11.42 9.82
CA GLU A 53 6.61 -10.92 9.77
C GLU A 53 7.01 -10.52 8.34
N SER A 54 6.73 -11.40 7.37
CA SER A 54 7.03 -11.17 5.96
C SER A 54 6.29 -9.96 5.40
N ALA A 55 5.01 -9.78 5.76
CA ALA A 55 4.21 -8.61 5.40
C ALA A 55 4.80 -7.31 5.95
N HIS A 56 5.19 -7.28 7.23
CA HIS A 56 5.84 -6.10 7.79
C HIS A 56 7.21 -5.80 7.16
N ARG A 57 7.99 -6.84 6.85
CA ARG A 57 9.27 -6.69 6.13
C ARG A 57 9.06 -6.13 4.73
N PHE A 58 8.04 -6.63 4.02
CA PHE A 58 7.63 -6.13 2.71
C PHE A 58 7.25 -4.65 2.79
N LEU A 59 6.37 -4.25 3.72
CA LEU A 59 5.94 -2.86 3.89
C LEU A 59 7.13 -1.91 4.12
N ARG A 60 8.07 -2.28 5.02
CA ARG A 60 9.28 -1.48 5.27
C ARG A 60 10.21 -1.40 4.06
N THR A 61 10.32 -2.49 3.29
CA THR A 61 11.17 -2.52 2.10
C THR A 61 10.55 -1.69 0.98
N PHE A 62 9.23 -1.80 0.81
CA PHE A 62 8.47 -1.02 -0.17
C PHE A 62 8.61 0.48 0.10
N ASP A 63 8.36 0.94 1.33
CA ASP A 63 8.50 2.34 1.73
C ASP A 63 9.88 2.91 1.34
N ARG A 64 10.96 2.23 1.75
CA ARG A 64 12.33 2.64 1.40
C ARG A 64 12.60 2.70 -0.10
N ARG A 65 12.12 1.70 -0.85
CA ARG A 65 12.34 1.62 -2.30
C ARG A 65 11.53 2.70 -3.03
N PHE A 66 10.30 2.93 -2.59
CA PHE A 66 9.43 3.92 -3.18
C PHE A 66 9.92 5.34 -2.90
N SER A 67 10.35 5.65 -1.67
CA SER A 67 10.94 6.95 -1.36
C SER A 67 12.19 7.26 -2.19
N ALA A 68 13.03 6.27 -2.49
CA ALA A 68 14.16 6.47 -3.39
C ALA A 68 13.70 6.72 -4.84
N PHE A 69 12.75 5.93 -5.33
CA PHE A 69 12.20 6.04 -6.68
C PHE A 69 11.49 7.39 -6.92
N GLU A 70 10.69 7.85 -5.96
CA GLU A 70 9.87 9.07 -6.08
C GLU A 70 10.71 10.32 -6.38
N THR A 71 11.93 10.40 -5.84
CA THR A 71 12.84 11.56 -6.05
C THR A 71 13.23 11.77 -7.50
N GLN A 72 13.11 10.74 -8.35
CA GLN A 72 13.52 10.76 -9.75
C GLN A 72 12.36 10.48 -10.71
N ALA A 73 11.22 10.03 -10.19
CA ALA A 73 10.07 9.64 -10.98
C ALA A 73 9.22 10.85 -11.36
N SER A 74 8.75 10.87 -12.61
CA SER A 74 7.66 11.73 -13.05
C SER A 74 6.31 11.24 -12.52
N ASP A 75 5.29 12.10 -12.57
CA ASP A 75 3.94 11.74 -12.14
C ASP A 75 3.35 10.59 -12.98
N GLY A 76 3.72 10.50 -14.26
CA GLY A 76 3.34 9.39 -15.14
C GLY A 76 3.98 8.06 -14.72
N GLU A 77 5.25 8.08 -14.32
CA GLU A 77 5.94 6.88 -13.81
C GLU A 77 5.41 6.46 -12.44
N ILE A 78 5.06 7.40 -11.57
CA ILE A 78 4.38 7.12 -10.30
C ILE A 78 3.01 6.48 -10.57
N ALA A 79 2.24 7.01 -11.53
CA ALA A 79 0.96 6.44 -11.91
C ALA A 79 1.11 5.01 -12.46
N GLN A 80 2.14 4.74 -13.29
CA GLN A 80 2.42 3.39 -13.78
C GLN A 80 2.88 2.45 -12.66
N PHE A 81 3.73 2.92 -11.75
CA PHE A 81 4.19 2.16 -10.60
C PHE A 81 3.02 1.74 -9.70
N ALA A 82 2.05 2.64 -9.49
CA ALA A 82 0.84 2.38 -8.70
C ALA A 82 -0.01 1.22 -9.24
N GLU A 83 0.10 0.90 -10.54
CA GLU A 83 -0.63 -0.21 -11.16
C GLU A 83 0.03 -1.58 -10.92
N THR A 84 1.28 -1.62 -10.47
CA THR A 84 2.04 -2.86 -10.30
C THR A 84 1.44 -3.77 -9.22
N ARG A 85 1.70 -5.07 -9.35
CA ARG A 85 1.36 -6.08 -8.34
C ARG A 85 1.91 -5.73 -6.95
N SER A 86 3.15 -5.21 -6.88
CA SER A 86 3.77 -4.77 -5.64
C SER A 86 3.05 -3.59 -5.01
N ALA A 87 2.64 -2.59 -5.81
CA ALA A 87 1.84 -1.48 -5.31
C ALA A 87 0.48 -1.96 -4.78
N ARG A 88 -0.21 -2.87 -5.48
CA ARG A 88 -1.48 -3.47 -5.00
C ARG A 88 -1.30 -4.23 -3.69
N ALA A 89 -0.22 -5.00 -3.55
CA ALA A 89 0.13 -5.68 -2.30
C ALA A 89 0.38 -4.70 -1.16
N PHE A 90 1.08 -3.59 -1.44
CA PHE A 90 1.31 -2.51 -0.48
C PHE A 90 0.01 -1.84 -0.04
N MET A 91 -0.88 -1.50 -0.97
CA MET A 91 -2.18 -0.92 -0.63
C MET A 91 -3.02 -1.87 0.25
N LEU A 92 -3.07 -3.17 -0.09
CA LEU A 92 -3.82 -4.17 0.66
C LEU A 92 -3.25 -4.35 2.08
N LEU A 93 -1.94 -4.59 2.20
CA LEU A 93 -1.29 -4.83 3.49
C LEU A 93 -1.26 -3.56 4.35
N GLY A 94 -1.01 -2.40 3.73
CA GLY A 94 -1.03 -1.10 4.40
C GLY A 94 -2.42 -0.79 4.98
N ARG A 95 -3.49 -1.12 4.24
CA ARG A 95 -4.86 -0.99 4.76
C ARG A 95 -5.15 -1.95 5.91
N VAL A 96 -4.79 -3.23 5.77
CA VAL A 96 -5.01 -4.26 6.82
C VAL A 96 -4.25 -3.92 8.12
N THR A 97 -3.08 -3.29 8.00
CA THR A 97 -2.25 -2.89 9.15
C THR A 97 -2.60 -1.49 9.70
N GLY A 98 -3.54 -0.77 9.08
CA GLY A 98 -3.94 0.58 9.50
C GLY A 98 -2.93 1.68 9.16
N MET A 99 -1.97 1.43 8.26
CA MET A 99 -0.87 2.34 7.91
C MET A 99 -1.35 3.70 7.39
N PHE A 100 -2.50 3.73 6.70
CA PHE A 100 -3.04 4.94 6.07
C PHE A 100 -4.10 5.65 6.93
N GLY A 101 -4.24 5.30 8.20
CA GLY A 101 -5.28 5.86 9.08
C GLY A 101 -6.72 5.42 8.76
N VAL A 102 -6.90 4.60 7.72
CA VAL A 102 -8.19 3.98 7.38
C VAL A 102 -8.31 2.67 8.14
N ARG A 103 -9.30 2.56 9.05
CA ARG A 103 -9.64 1.30 9.71
C ARG A 103 -10.46 0.39 8.77
N LEU A 104 -10.26 -0.92 8.93
CA LEU A 104 -11.05 -1.97 8.27
C LEU A 104 -12.53 -1.90 8.66
#